data_AF-A0A497A9M8-F1
#
_entry.id   AF-A0A497A9M8-F1
#
_cell.length_a   1.000
_cell.length_b   1.000
_cell.length_c   1.000
_cell.angle_alpha   90.00
_cell.angle_beta   90.00
_cell.angle_gamma   90.00
#
_symmetry.space_group_name_H-M   'P 1'
#
loop_
_entity.id
_entity.type
_entity.pdbx_description
1 polymer ?
#
loop_
_entity_poly.entity_id
_entity_poly.type
_entity_poly.pdbx_seq_one_letter_code
_entity_poly.pdbx_strand_id
1 'polypeptide(L)'
;MANISCIVQGIALGTGSSLHALGVNLDNLETHDTRRILVGNSFSVEPGIYLTDFGIRSEINVYVSEKGPIITTPVQNEVVKLE
;
A
#
# COMPACT_ATOMS: atom_id res chain seq x y z
N MET A 1 -1.31 -25.39 -13.92
CA MET A 1 -0.53 -24.27 -13.37
C MET A 1 -1.49 -23.45 -12.54
N ALA A 2 -1.26 -23.31 -11.23
CA ALA A 2 -2.06 -22.42 -10.40
C ALA A 2 -1.65 -20.97 -10.72
N ASN A 3 -2.60 -20.10 -11.05
CA ASN A 3 -2.34 -18.69 -11.29
C ASN A 3 -2.09 -18.01 -9.94
N ILE A 4 -0.82 -17.72 -9.65
CA ILE A 4 -0.42 -16.91 -8.49
C ILE A 4 -0.21 -15.49 -8.99
N SER A 5 -0.98 -14.54 -8.47
CA SER A 5 -0.76 -13.11 -8.72
C SER A 5 -0.10 -12.47 -7.51
N CYS A 6 1.05 -11.84 -7.71
CA CYS A 6 1.74 -11.03 -6.70
C CYS A 6 1.63 -9.57 -7.12
N ILE A 7 1.08 -8.74 -6.23
CA ILE A 7 0.84 -7.31 -6.49
C ILE A 7 1.53 -6.54 -5.37
N VAL A 8 2.49 -5.69 -5.75
CA VAL A 8 3.04 -4.66 -4.87
C VAL A 8 2.49 -3.35 -5.37
N GLN A 9 1.53 -2.80 -4.64
CA GLN A 9 0.93 -1.51 -4.91
C GLN A 9 0.89 -0.68 -3.62
N GLY A 10 0.81 0.63 -3.81
CA GLY A 10 0.61 1.59 -2.73
C GLY A 10 -0.13 2.78 -3.30
N ILE A 11 -1.14 3.24 -2.58
CA ILE A 11 -2.07 4.25 -3.06
C ILE A 11 -1.84 5.55 -2.31
N ALA A 12 -1.77 6.65 -3.05
CA ALA A 12 -1.69 7.97 -2.45
C ALA A 12 -2.87 8.24 -1.51
N LEU A 13 -2.58 8.72 -0.31
CA LEU A 13 -3.57 9.09 0.69
C LEU A 13 -3.74 10.61 0.71
N GLY A 14 -4.98 11.06 0.89
CA GLY A 14 -5.34 12.49 0.93
C GLY A 14 -6.06 12.87 2.21
N THR A 15 -6.31 14.17 2.36
CA THR A 15 -7.17 14.70 3.42
C THR A 15 -8.64 14.64 3.00
N GLY A 16 -9.54 14.37 3.93
CA GLY A 16 -10.98 14.31 3.66
C GLY A 16 -11.44 12.92 3.19
N SER A 17 -12.46 12.87 2.34
CA SER A 17 -13.12 11.61 1.95
C SER A 17 -12.46 10.87 0.78
N SER A 18 -11.40 11.42 0.18
CA SER A 18 -10.71 10.78 -0.94
C SER A 18 -9.69 9.77 -0.43
N LEU A 19 -10.08 8.49 -0.39
CA LEU A 19 -9.18 7.40 -0.03
C LEU A 19 -8.02 7.26 -1.03
N HIS A 20 -8.28 7.45 -2.33
CA HIS A 20 -7.28 7.42 -3.40
C HIS A 20 -7.02 8.85 -3.90
N ALA A 21 -5.99 9.49 -3.38
CA ALA A 21 -5.67 10.87 -3.69
C ALA A 21 -4.79 11.02 -4.93
N LEU A 22 -4.56 12.27 -5.36
CA LEU A 22 -3.77 12.59 -6.56
C LEU A 22 -2.24 12.60 -6.32
N GLY A 23 -1.75 11.83 -5.35
CA GLY A 23 -0.33 11.75 -4.99
C GLY A 23 0.42 10.61 -5.67
N VAL A 24 1.65 10.37 -5.23
CA VAL A 24 2.51 9.25 -5.70
C VAL A 24 1.92 7.90 -5.32
N ASN A 25 1.95 6.96 -6.26
CA ASN A 25 1.61 5.57 -6.03
C ASN A 25 2.88 4.71 -6.11
N LEU A 26 2.92 3.61 -5.36
CA LEU A 26 3.99 2.62 -5.46
C LEU A 26 3.61 1.56 -6.49
N ASP A 27 3.56 1.95 -7.77
CA ASP A 27 3.02 1.10 -8.83
C ASP A 27 3.99 0.95 -10.01
N ASN A 28 4.17 -0.30 -10.42
CA ASN A 28 4.89 -0.69 -11.63
C ASN A 28 4.19 -1.85 -12.37
N LEU A 29 2.92 -2.11 -12.04
CA LEU A 29 2.11 -3.18 -12.62
C LEU A 29 1.03 -2.61 -13.54
N GLU A 30 0.20 -1.70 -13.03
CA GLU A 30 -0.89 -1.07 -13.81
C GLU A 30 -0.37 0.15 -14.56
N THR A 31 0.46 0.94 -13.88
CA THR A 31 1.17 2.09 -14.41
C THR A 31 2.65 2.01 -14.04
N HIS A 32 3.51 2.67 -14.81
CA HIS A 32 4.90 2.91 -14.41
C HIS A 32 4.96 4.28 -13.72
N ASP A 33 4.64 4.33 -12.42
CA ASP A 33 4.64 5.60 -11.69
C ASP A 33 6.07 6.05 -11.39
N THR A 34 6.50 7.08 -12.09
CA THR A 34 7.85 7.66 -11.98
C THR A 34 7.89 8.90 -11.08
N ARG A 35 6.78 9.26 -10.44
CA ARG A 35 6.73 10.40 -9.51
C ARG A 35 7.65 10.14 -8.32
N ARG A 36 8.36 11.18 -7.90
CA ARG A 36 9.25 11.09 -6.73
C ARG A 36 8.44 11.15 -5.45
N ILE A 37 8.81 10.32 -4.49
CA ILE A 37 8.35 10.44 -3.10
C ILE A 37 9.02 11.67 -2.48
N LEU A 38 8.22 12.60 -1.96
CA LEU A 38 8.62 13.86 -1.34
C LEU A 38 8.10 13.96 0.09
N VAL A 39 8.72 14.85 0.87
CA VAL A 39 8.23 15.22 2.21
C VAL A 39 6.80 15.74 2.10
N GLY A 40 5.94 15.32 3.03
CA GLY A 40 4.52 15.64 3.05
C GLY A 40 3.65 14.63 2.30
N ASN A 41 4.22 13.69 1.53
CA ASN A 41 3.42 12.63 0.93
C ASN A 41 2.93 11.63 1.97
N SER A 42 1.72 11.13 1.75
CA SER A 42 1.15 9.99 2.45
C SER A 42 0.69 8.96 1.42
N PHE A 43 0.96 7.68 1.67
CA PHE A 43 0.51 6.58 0.83
C PHE A 43 0.38 5.28 1.64
N SER A 44 -0.42 4.33 1.16
CA SER A 44 -0.41 2.95 1.66
C SER A 44 0.79 2.18 1.09
N VAL A 45 1.23 1.15 1.81
CA VAL A 45 2.10 0.08 1.32
C VAL A 45 1.35 -1.22 1.55
N GLU A 46 0.90 -1.85 0.47
CA GLU A 46 -0.09 -2.93 0.56
C GLU A 46 0.19 -4.13 -0.35
N PRO A 47 1.35 -4.79 -0.22
CA PRO A 47 1.64 -5.98 -1.00
C PRO A 47 0.64 -7.09 -0.72
N GLY A 48 0.25 -7.82 -1.77
CA GLY A 48 -0.66 -8.94 -1.70
C GLY A 48 -0.30 -10.09 -2.63
N ILE A 49 -0.65 -11.29 -2.21
CA ILE A 49 -0.54 -12.52 -3.00
C ILE A 49 -1.93 -13.14 -3.09
N TYR A 50 -2.36 -13.43 -4.31
CA TYR A 50 -3.68 -13.96 -4.61
C TYR A 50 -3.55 -15.29 -5.38
N LEU A 51 -4.15 -16.33 -4.83
CA LEU A 51 -4.34 -17.65 -5.43
C LEU A 51 -5.79 -17.77 -5.92
N THR A 52 -6.14 -18.90 -6.52
CA THR A 52 -7.51 -19.17 -6.99
C THR A 52 -8.54 -19.16 -5.86
N ASP A 53 -8.21 -19.75 -4.71
CA ASP A 53 -9.19 -19.96 -3.63
C ASP A 53 -9.08 -18.95 -2.49
N PHE A 54 -7.93 -18.27 -2.35
CA PHE A 54 -7.73 -17.25 -1.31
C PHE A 54 -6.63 -16.26 -1.69
N GLY A 55 -6.59 -15.13 -0.96
CA GLY A 55 -5.50 -14.17 -1.05
C GLY A 55 -5.21 -13.53 0.30
N ILE A 56 -4.03 -12.93 0.40
CA ILE A 56 -3.57 -12.19 1.59
C ILE A 56 -3.05 -10.85 1.12
N ARG A 57 -3.39 -9.80 1.84
CA ARG A 57 -2.81 -8.46 1.71
C ARG A 57 -2.51 -7.93 3.11
N SER A 58 -1.35 -7.33 3.28
CA SER A 58 -0.97 -6.64 4.51
C SER A 58 -0.73 -5.19 4.16
N GLU A 59 -1.43 -4.29 4.83
CA GLU A 59 -1.42 -2.86 4.51
C GLU A 59 -0.96 -2.04 5.71
N ILE A 60 -0.07 -1.10 5.43
CA ILE A 60 0.29 -0.02 6.36
C ILE A 60 0.19 1.33 5.67
N ASN A 61 -0.09 2.38 6.44
CA ASN A 61 -0.02 3.75 5.97
C ASN A 61 1.32 4.37 6.35
N VAL A 62 1.90 5.12 5.42
CA VAL A 62 3.18 5.81 5.60
C VAL A 62 2.97 7.30 5.34
N TYR A 63 3.51 8.13 6.24
CA TYR A 63 3.66 9.57 6.05
C TYR A 63 5.15 9.92 5.96
N VAL A 64 5.55 10.67 4.94
CA VAL A 64 6.94 11.08 4.74
C VAL A 64 7.19 12.40 5.45
N SER A 65 7.77 12.34 6.64
CA SER A 65 8.16 13.53 7.40
C SER A 65 9.52 14.08 6.91
N GLU A 66 9.89 15.27 7.39
CA GLU A 66 11.23 15.83 7.15
C GLU A 66 12.38 14.92 7.64
N LYS A 67 12.11 14.06 8.63
CA LYS A 67 13.10 13.11 9.19
C LYS A 67 13.08 11.75 8.50
N GLY A 68 12.17 11.53 7.55
CA GLY A 68 11.96 10.26 6.87
C GLY A 68 10.54 9.69 7.03
N PRO A 69 10.29 8.50 6.45
CA PRO A 69 8.98 7.85 6.48
C PRO A 69 8.60 7.41 7.90
N ILE A 70 7.34 7.64 8.26
CA ILE A 70 6.73 7.27 9.54
C ILE A 70 5.54 6.37 9.23
N ILE A 71 5.48 5.20 9.87
CA ILE A 71 4.32 4.31 9.80
C ILE A 71 3.21 4.89 10.69
N THR A 72 2.01 5.05 10.16
CA THR A 72 0.87 5.69 10.84
C THR A 72 -0.27 4.74 11.20
N THR A 73 -0.18 3.46 10.80
CA THR A 73 -1.10 2.39 11.22
C THR A 73 -0.36 1.26 11.94
N PRO A 74 -1.03 0.45 12.77
CA PRO A 74 -0.41 -0.72 13.38
C PRO A 74 0.10 -1.71 12.33
N VAL A 75 1.27 -2.30 12.59
CA VAL A 75 1.81 -3.38 11.75
C VAL A 75 1.19 -4.70 12.20
N GLN A 76 0.51 -5.40 11.28
CA GLN A 76 0.01 -6.75 11.51
C GLN A 76 1.16 -7.76 11.34
N ASN A 77 1.48 -8.51 12.41
CA ASN A 77 2.57 -9.50 12.40
C ASN A 77 2.09 -10.95 12.33
N GLU A 78 0.78 -11.19 12.43
CA GLU A 78 0.19 -12.52 12.45
C GLU A 78 -1.17 -12.56 11.76
N VAL A 79 -1.53 -13.74 11.26
CA VAL A 79 -2.87 -13.98 10.70
C VAL A 79 -3.84 -14.17 11.86
N VAL A 80 -4.83 -13.30 11.94
CA VAL A 80 -5.87 -13.36 12.98
C VAL A 80 -7.08 -14.07 12.40
N LYS A 81 -7.55 -15.10 13.10
CA LYS A 81 -8.83 -15.74 12.80
C LYS A 81 -9.95 -14.89 13.38
N LEU A 82 -10.89 -14.46 12.53
CA LEU A 82 -12.12 -13.82 12.97
C LEU A 82 -13.14 -14.91 13.33
N GLU A 83 -13.81 -14.75 14.46
CA GLU A 83 -14.86 -15.66 14.96
C GLU A 83 -16.27 -15.13 14.68
#